data_AF-A0A923PVW6-F1
#
_entry.id   AF-A0A923PVW6-F1
#
_cell.length_a   1.000
_cell.length_b   1.000
_cell.length_c   1.000
_cell.angle_alpha   90.00
_cell.angle_beta   90.00
_cell.angle_gamma   90.00
#
_symmetry.space_group_name_H-M   'P 1'
#
loop_
_entity.id
_entity.type
_entity.pdbx_description
1 polymer ?
#
loop_
_entity_poly.entity_id
_entity_poly.type
_entity_poly.pdbx_seq_one_letter_code
_entity_poly.pdbx_strand_id
1 'polypeptide(L)'
;MPTVPFLRLRSIWLCSLMALAPAGVIATTGELRERAAGAVRKALGQATPGSTESGISLLDAALKGNRLTLNFSREVHELGLGSRGFEAFAHGVDEAASEVLRDQLTTIEFDLRIDGVPLPQLFEKLEHGDAPTVARAARPLMEAGPTTQGIVGRRIAVSPGHGYYLNGTNWGLQRPVLQGIVEDFVNHDIVTHLNSLLMAAGADVRSTRNLDRGAGDGESGFAKWQEAARYHVKALGADASVWNEAGFTHLEQDIRCRPRYANAVEAELLVSIHNNGGGGTGTETLYDTGNAAAAESKRLADILHAKIMAAIRRDYNPNWRDRLVKGFNGSYGENRLATRPAVIIEIAFMGTPTPDNAALQDDRFKQLVAAAVRDGIAEYLGGPLPFAAAGLLAAGETAAVALAWTDAASNETGFRIERKVGSTGAWTLLATVGANVVSYRDTTATAGTSHVYRVQAFNATGAAELYSNEATATTTAAPPALILASVTPSSTLVRDWDEAVEFALTVTDVAGRPVGGAAVTVRDALRNTNATVETDAAGQLTFRSTVPSGQANGSYAYNFQAALAGY
;
A
#
# COMPACT_ATOMS: atom_id res chain seq x y z
N MET A 1 17.46 -9.76 29.24
CA MET A 1 18.59 -8.95 29.73
C MET A 1 18.18 -7.49 29.64
N PRO A 2 18.48 -6.67 30.65
CA PRO A 2 17.74 -5.43 30.91
C PRO A 2 18.21 -4.29 30.02
N THR A 3 17.32 -3.81 29.15
CA THR A 3 17.43 -2.51 28.49
C THR A 3 16.95 -1.43 29.46
N VAL A 4 17.89 -0.71 30.06
CA VAL A 4 18.19 0.67 29.68
C VAL A 4 16.94 1.47 29.17
N PRO A 5 16.22 2.29 29.99
CA PRO A 5 15.34 3.40 29.51
C PRO A 5 15.89 4.85 29.59
N PHE A 6 15.76 5.67 28.53
CA PHE A 6 16.16 7.11 28.49
C PHE A 6 14.98 8.10 28.68
N LEU A 7 15.07 8.74 29.83
CA LEU A 7 14.62 10.02 30.35
C LEU A 7 13.54 10.82 29.64
N ARG A 8 12.41 11.06 30.33
CA ARG A 8 11.81 12.40 30.58
C ARG A 8 10.54 12.33 31.49
N LEU A 9 10.72 12.67 32.76
CA LEU A 9 10.10 13.85 33.40
C LEU A 9 8.67 14.30 33.11
N ARG A 10 7.72 13.87 33.96
CA ARG A 10 7.20 14.66 35.11
C ARG A 10 5.88 14.08 35.61
N SER A 11 5.77 13.95 36.94
CA SER A 11 4.54 13.60 37.64
C SER A 11 4.00 14.77 38.47
N ILE A 12 2.67 14.81 38.55
CA ILE A 12 1.78 15.70 39.32
C ILE A 12 1.89 15.42 40.82
N TRP A 13 1.70 16.42 41.71
CA TRP A 13 0.77 16.33 42.87
C TRP A 13 0.37 17.72 43.40
N LEU A 14 -0.89 17.78 43.84
CA LEU A 14 -1.65 18.89 44.39
C LEU A 14 -1.48 18.92 45.92
N CYS A 15 -1.23 20.09 46.52
CA CYS A 15 -1.79 20.47 47.82
C CYS A 15 -1.51 21.95 48.09
N SER A 16 -2.52 22.79 47.87
CA SER A 16 -2.55 24.15 48.38
C SER A 16 -2.75 24.12 49.90
N LEU A 17 -1.74 24.56 50.65
CA LEU A 17 -1.97 25.28 51.91
C LEU A 17 -1.53 26.73 51.69
N MET A 18 -2.38 27.65 52.13
CA MET A 18 -2.21 29.10 52.07
C MET A 18 -0.83 29.57 52.53
N ALA A 19 -0.23 30.52 51.79
CA ALA A 19 0.46 31.66 52.37
C ALA A 19 0.67 32.75 51.30
N LEU A 20 0.12 33.94 51.55
CA LEU A 20 0.55 35.16 50.88
C LEU A 20 2.04 35.41 51.18
N ALA A 21 2.83 35.78 50.17
CA ALA A 21 4.02 36.61 50.35
C ALA A 21 4.39 37.35 49.04
N PRO A 22 5.07 38.50 49.12
CA PRO A 22 4.78 39.67 48.27
C PRO A 22 5.75 39.88 47.11
N ALA A 23 5.42 40.85 46.25
CA ALA A 23 6.23 41.37 45.17
C ALA A 23 7.66 41.75 45.62
N GLY A 24 8.67 41.23 44.92
CA GLY A 24 10.06 41.63 45.10
C GLY A 24 11.03 40.89 44.17
N VAL A 25 11.66 41.67 43.27
CA VAL A 25 12.89 41.39 42.49
C VAL A 25 12.76 40.37 41.33
N ILE A 26 12.82 40.87 40.08
CA ILE A 26 13.17 40.07 38.89
C ILE A 26 14.67 39.75 39.03
N ALA A 27 15.00 38.49 39.31
CA ALA A 27 16.38 38.06 39.43
C ALA A 27 17.11 38.22 38.08
N THR A 28 18.35 38.70 38.10
CA THR A 28 19.16 38.78 36.87
C THR A 28 19.40 37.38 36.29
N THR A 29 19.70 37.27 35.00
CA THR A 29 19.99 35.98 34.35
C THR A 29 21.12 35.22 35.07
N GLY A 30 22.09 35.92 35.65
CA GLY A 30 23.15 35.34 36.47
C GLY A 30 22.64 34.78 37.81
N GLU A 31 21.74 35.50 38.49
CA GLU A 31 21.13 35.03 39.74
C GLU A 31 20.19 33.84 39.52
N LEU A 32 19.40 33.85 38.44
CA LEU A 32 18.54 32.73 38.06
C LEU A 32 19.35 31.47 37.74
N ARG A 33 20.46 31.64 37.00
CA ARG A 33 21.42 30.57 36.73
C ARG A 33 21.98 29.98 38.03
N GLU A 34 22.49 30.83 38.93
CA GLU A 34 23.08 30.36 40.19
C GLU A 34 22.06 29.68 41.10
N ARG A 35 20.84 30.20 41.17
CA ARG A 35 19.76 29.56 41.95
C ARG A 35 19.37 28.20 41.36
N ALA A 36 19.25 28.09 40.03
CA ALA A 36 18.94 26.84 39.36
C ALA A 36 20.08 25.81 39.53
N ALA A 37 21.33 26.24 39.33
CA ALA A 37 22.51 25.41 39.57
C ALA A 37 22.60 24.97 41.04
N GLY A 38 22.29 25.86 41.99
CA GLY A 38 22.24 25.56 43.41
C GLY A 38 21.18 24.51 43.77
N ALA A 39 19.98 24.61 43.19
CA ALA A 39 18.93 23.61 43.39
C ALA A 39 19.33 22.25 42.80
N VAL A 40 19.93 22.22 41.61
CA VAL A 40 20.47 21.00 41.00
C VAL A 40 21.56 20.39 41.90
N ARG A 41 22.53 21.17 42.38
CA ARG A 41 23.57 20.68 43.32
C ARG A 41 22.96 20.11 44.60
N LYS A 42 21.91 20.73 45.13
CA LYS A 42 21.19 20.24 46.32
C LYS A 42 20.51 18.90 46.04
N ALA A 43 19.88 18.74 44.88
CA ALA A 43 19.28 17.47 44.47
C ALA A 43 20.33 16.35 44.33
N LEU A 44 21.50 16.65 43.76
CA LEU A 44 22.63 15.71 43.71
C LEU A 44 23.14 15.33 45.11
N GLY A 45 23.21 16.30 46.03
CA GLY A 45 23.62 16.06 47.42
C GLY A 45 22.63 15.27 48.28
N GLN A 46 21.39 15.09 47.81
CA GLN A 46 20.36 14.26 48.45
C GLN A 46 20.41 12.80 47.99
N ALA A 47 21.29 12.46 47.04
CA ALA A 47 21.51 11.09 46.61
C ALA A 47 21.99 10.21 47.77
N THR A 48 21.58 8.94 47.76
CA THR A 48 21.91 8.00 48.83
C THR A 48 23.43 7.79 48.89
N PRO A 49 24.09 7.92 50.07
CA PRO A 49 25.53 7.70 50.18
C PRO A 49 25.94 6.33 49.65
N GLY A 50 26.90 6.29 48.72
CA GLY A 50 27.38 5.06 48.08
C GLY A 50 26.58 4.63 46.84
N SER A 51 25.55 5.37 46.44
CA SER A 51 24.91 5.21 45.13
C SER A 51 25.74 5.86 44.02
N THR A 52 25.59 5.39 42.79
CA THR A 52 26.26 5.96 41.60
C THR A 52 25.98 7.45 41.42
N GLU A 53 24.76 7.90 41.77
CA GLU A 53 24.33 9.30 41.73
C GLU A 53 25.14 10.19 42.69
N SER A 54 25.65 9.64 43.80
CA SER A 54 26.44 10.39 44.78
C SER A 54 27.83 10.81 44.28
N GLY A 55 28.30 10.22 43.18
CA GLY A 55 29.54 10.60 42.49
C GLY A 55 29.35 11.68 41.41
N ILE A 56 28.11 12.04 41.08
CA ILE A 56 27.81 12.97 39.98
C ILE A 56 27.91 14.41 40.47
N SER A 57 28.62 15.24 39.70
CA SER A 57 28.75 16.67 39.97
C SER A 57 28.27 17.52 38.81
N LEU A 58 27.67 18.67 39.13
CA LEU A 58 27.38 19.72 38.15
C LEU A 58 28.66 20.54 37.92
N LEU A 59 29.26 20.39 36.74
CA LEU A 59 30.51 21.05 36.35
C LEU A 59 30.27 22.51 36.01
N ASP A 60 29.29 22.78 35.16
CA ASP A 60 28.89 24.14 34.79
C ASP A 60 27.38 24.25 34.59
N ALA A 61 26.91 25.49 34.66
CA ALA A 61 25.57 25.86 34.28
C ALA A 61 25.63 27.18 33.50
N ALA A 62 24.79 27.33 32.49
CA ALA A 62 24.62 28.58 31.75
C ALA A 62 23.14 28.81 31.48
N LEU A 63 22.69 30.06 31.62
CA LEU A 63 21.33 30.46 31.27
C LEU A 63 21.42 31.55 30.21
N LYS A 64 20.84 31.30 29.03
CA LYS A 64 20.77 32.27 27.94
C LYS A 64 19.33 32.33 27.41
N GLY A 65 18.65 33.44 27.68
CA GLY A 65 17.21 33.53 27.42
C GLY A 65 16.45 32.52 28.29
N ASN A 66 15.67 31.65 27.65
CA ASN A 66 14.95 30.54 28.31
C ASN A 66 15.73 29.22 28.30
N ARG A 67 16.94 29.17 27.71
CA ARG A 67 17.73 27.94 27.63
C ARG A 67 18.69 27.81 28.81
N LEU A 68 18.45 26.82 29.67
CA LEU A 68 19.35 26.41 30.73
C LEU A 68 20.22 25.24 30.23
N THR A 69 21.51 25.52 30.05
CA THR A 69 22.52 24.49 29.81
C THR A 69 23.07 24.01 31.14
N LEU A 70 23.11 22.70 31.36
CA LEU A 70 23.68 22.07 32.56
C LEU A 70 24.68 21.00 32.13
N ASN A 71 25.94 21.16 32.51
CA ASN A 71 27.00 20.22 32.20
C ASN A 71 27.38 19.42 33.43
N PHE A 72 27.28 18.10 33.33
CA PHE A 72 27.54 17.18 34.41
C PHE A 72 28.82 16.39 34.19
N SER A 73 29.36 15.86 35.27
CA SER A 73 30.57 15.04 35.24
C SER A 73 30.32 13.68 34.60
N ARG A 74 31.40 13.01 34.17
CA ARG A 74 31.33 11.78 33.37
C ARG A 74 30.69 10.62 34.13
N GLU A 75 30.66 10.66 35.45
CA GLU A 75 30.02 9.68 36.34
C GLU A 75 28.52 9.50 36.03
N VAL A 76 27.88 10.46 35.35
CA VAL A 76 26.53 10.29 34.80
C VAL A 76 26.43 9.06 33.88
N HIS A 77 27.49 8.68 33.17
CA HIS A 77 27.51 7.47 32.34
C HIS A 77 27.38 6.18 33.17
N GLU A 78 27.80 6.18 34.42
CA GLU A 78 27.72 5.03 35.31
C GLU A 78 26.29 4.72 35.73
N LEU A 79 25.37 5.70 35.59
CA LEU A 79 23.93 5.45 35.67
C LEU A 79 23.43 4.56 34.52
N GLY A 80 24.22 4.38 33.47
CA GLY A 80 23.80 3.79 32.20
C GLY A 80 23.01 4.82 31.42
N LEU A 81 23.63 5.38 30.37
CA LEU A 81 22.96 6.32 29.48
C LEU A 81 21.68 5.70 28.95
N GLY A 82 20.59 6.28 29.39
CA GLY A 82 19.29 5.75 29.14
C GLY A 82 18.96 4.55 29.90
N SER A 83 19.33 4.46 31.17
CA SER A 83 18.74 3.52 32.11
C SER A 83 17.73 4.20 33.03
N ARG A 84 16.96 3.42 33.81
CA ARG A 84 16.01 3.94 34.82
C ARG A 84 16.71 4.87 35.80
N GLY A 85 17.96 4.55 36.15
CA GLY A 85 18.80 5.39 37.00
C GLY A 85 19.16 6.70 36.31
N PHE A 86 19.50 6.65 35.01
CA PHE A 86 19.68 7.86 34.23
C PHE A 86 18.37 8.67 34.17
N GLU A 87 17.23 8.04 33.86
CA GLU A 87 15.92 8.70 33.79
C GLU A 87 15.56 9.47 35.06
N ALA A 88 15.73 8.80 36.20
CA ALA A 88 15.49 9.36 37.51
C ALA A 88 16.45 10.50 37.82
N PHE A 89 17.73 10.36 37.46
CA PHE A 89 18.73 11.41 37.64
C PHE A 89 18.34 12.68 36.90
N ALA A 90 18.17 12.65 35.57
CA ALA A 90 17.88 13.90 34.88
C ALA A 90 16.44 14.36 35.13
N HIS A 91 15.56 13.49 35.65
CA HIS A 91 14.34 13.91 36.34
C HIS A 91 14.58 14.78 37.57
N GLY A 92 15.41 14.33 38.51
CA GLY A 92 15.77 15.16 39.65
C GLY A 92 16.38 16.50 39.22
N VAL A 93 17.17 16.51 38.13
CA VAL A 93 17.77 17.73 37.58
C VAL A 93 16.75 18.73 37.05
N ASP A 94 15.85 18.29 36.17
CA ASP A 94 14.83 19.16 35.56
C ASP A 94 13.84 19.68 36.60
N GLU A 95 13.44 18.83 37.55
CA GLU A 95 12.56 19.20 38.65
C GLU A 95 13.20 20.26 39.54
N ALA A 96 14.43 20.02 40.02
CA ALA A 96 15.14 20.95 40.89
C ALA A 96 15.44 22.30 40.21
N ALA A 97 15.88 22.27 38.95
CA ALA A 97 16.13 23.49 38.21
C ALA A 97 14.84 24.29 37.93
N SER A 98 13.76 23.60 37.58
CA SER A 98 12.51 24.27 37.23
C SER A 98 11.71 24.74 38.44
N GLU A 99 11.83 24.11 39.60
CA GLU A 99 11.24 24.61 40.84
C GLU A 99 11.69 26.06 41.10
N VAL A 100 12.94 26.38 40.79
CA VAL A 100 13.51 27.72 40.92
C VAL A 100 13.10 28.66 39.79
N LEU A 101 13.00 28.13 38.56
CA LEU A 101 12.87 28.95 37.36
C LEU A 101 11.42 29.17 36.92
N ARG A 102 10.47 28.32 37.34
CA ARG A 102 9.06 28.33 36.90
C ARG A 102 8.30 29.61 37.23
N ASP A 103 8.69 30.32 38.27
CA ASP A 103 8.07 31.59 38.67
C ASP A 103 8.71 32.81 37.98
N GLN A 104 9.73 32.57 37.14
CA GLN A 104 10.58 33.61 36.55
C GLN A 104 10.68 33.47 35.02
N LEU A 105 10.49 32.26 34.48
CA LEU A 105 10.50 31.94 33.05
C LEU A 105 9.22 31.19 32.68
N THR A 106 8.51 31.67 31.65
CA THR A 106 7.26 31.05 31.13
C THR A 106 7.50 29.73 30.41
N THR A 107 8.73 29.51 29.95
CA THR A 107 9.20 28.30 29.28
C THR A 107 10.67 28.12 29.61
N ILE A 108 11.13 26.88 29.78
CA ILE A 108 12.54 26.56 30.05
C ILE A 108 12.96 25.48 29.06
N GLU A 109 14.00 25.73 28.29
CA GLU A 109 14.64 24.75 27.43
C GLU A 109 15.86 24.18 28.15
N PHE A 110 15.93 22.87 28.29
CA PHE A 110 17.08 22.20 28.90
C PHE A 110 18.06 21.71 27.83
N ASP A 111 19.30 22.15 27.92
CA ASP A 111 20.44 21.61 27.18
C ASP A 111 21.36 20.87 28.16
N LEU A 112 21.15 19.55 28.29
CA LEU A 112 21.97 18.73 29.17
C LEU A 112 23.25 18.31 28.45
N ARG A 113 24.38 18.40 29.13
CA ARG A 113 25.68 17.97 28.65
C ARG A 113 26.36 17.06 29.66
N ILE A 114 27.18 16.15 29.16
CA ILE A 114 28.01 15.26 29.98
C ILE A 114 29.44 15.41 29.50
N ASP A 115 30.31 15.88 30.38
CA ASP A 115 31.72 16.17 30.07
C ASP A 115 31.86 17.07 28.81
N GLY A 116 30.96 18.05 28.68
CA GLY A 116 30.91 19.00 27.57
C GLY A 116 30.21 18.50 26.29
N VAL A 117 29.83 17.22 26.21
CA VAL A 117 29.14 16.65 25.04
C VAL A 117 27.62 16.80 25.17
N PRO A 118 26.90 17.34 24.16
CA PRO A 118 25.45 17.43 24.17
C PRO A 118 24.78 16.07 24.30
N LEU A 119 23.80 15.99 25.20
CA LEU A 119 23.11 14.75 25.49
C LEU A 119 22.53 14.06 24.22
N PRO A 120 21.87 14.75 23.28
CA PRO A 120 21.37 14.12 22.04
C PRO A 120 22.46 13.42 21.21
N GLN A 121 23.69 13.94 21.16
CA GLN A 121 24.79 13.32 20.42
C GLN A 121 25.32 12.04 21.08
N LEU A 122 25.13 11.90 22.40
CA LEU A 122 25.47 10.68 23.13
C LEU A 122 24.44 9.58 22.88
N PHE A 123 23.20 9.94 22.56
CA PHE A 123 22.13 9.02 22.17
C PHE A 123 22.21 8.56 20.72
N GLU A 124 22.59 9.43 19.78
CA GLU A 124 22.78 9.07 18.36
C GLU A 124 23.81 7.94 18.18
N LYS A 125 24.80 7.86 19.08
CA LYS A 125 25.77 6.75 19.10
C LYS A 125 25.22 5.43 19.68
N LEU A 126 24.11 5.46 20.42
CA LEU A 126 23.44 4.29 21.00
C LEU A 126 22.36 3.72 20.07
N GLU A 127 21.75 4.52 19.19
CA GLU A 127 20.79 4.04 18.18
C GLU A 127 21.38 3.04 17.16
N HIS A 128 22.72 2.90 17.13
CA HIS A 128 23.44 1.91 16.34
C HIS A 128 24.05 0.75 17.16
N GLY A 129 23.86 0.74 18.47
CA GLY A 129 24.34 -0.31 19.37
C GLY A 129 23.19 -0.94 20.15
N ASP A 130 22.88 -2.21 19.84
CA ASP A 130 22.05 -3.11 20.64
C ASP A 130 20.51 -2.94 20.55
N ALA A 131 19.97 -2.97 19.33
CA ALA A 131 18.57 -3.39 19.13
C ALA A 131 18.37 -4.87 19.53
N PRO A 132 17.22 -5.25 20.13
CA PRO A 132 16.95 -6.64 20.54
C PRO A 132 17.05 -7.63 19.38
N THR A 133 17.71 -8.76 19.64
CA THR A 133 18.08 -9.84 18.69
C THR A 133 16.90 -10.66 18.12
N VAL A 134 15.70 -10.08 18.06
CA VAL A 134 14.52 -10.70 17.42
C VAL A 134 13.95 -9.83 16.29
N ALA A 135 14.40 -8.58 16.14
CA ALA A 135 14.17 -7.83 14.92
C ALA A 135 14.94 -8.54 13.79
N ARG A 136 14.24 -9.29 12.94
CA ARG A 136 14.83 -9.81 11.71
C ARG A 136 15.51 -8.65 10.99
N ALA A 137 16.75 -8.86 10.56
CA ALA A 137 17.44 -7.94 9.65
C ALA A 137 16.50 -7.64 8.49
N ALA A 138 16.01 -6.40 8.47
CA ALA A 138 14.92 -6.03 7.61
C ALA A 138 15.37 -5.98 6.17
N ARG A 139 14.58 -6.57 5.27
CA ARG A 139 14.61 -6.12 3.88
C ARG A 139 14.28 -4.62 3.83
N PRO A 140 14.87 -3.86 2.90
CA PRO A 140 14.43 -2.50 2.63
C PRO A 140 12.91 -2.50 2.45
N LEU A 141 12.25 -1.46 2.98
CA LEU A 141 10.82 -1.23 2.75
C LEU A 141 10.56 -1.42 1.25
N MET A 142 9.75 -2.42 0.91
CA MET A 142 9.49 -2.75 -0.48
C MET A 142 8.98 -1.47 -1.16
N GLU A 143 9.61 -1.05 -2.26
CA GLU A 143 9.02 -0.04 -3.13
C GLU A 143 7.57 -0.43 -3.41
N ALA A 144 6.67 0.56 -3.36
CA ALA A 144 5.25 0.38 -3.50
C ALA A 144 4.94 -0.51 -4.72
N GLY A 145 4.49 -1.74 -4.45
CA GLY A 145 3.87 -2.57 -5.48
C GLY A 145 2.65 -1.84 -6.06
N PRO A 146 2.24 -2.15 -7.29
CA PRO A 146 1.25 -1.35 -8.02
C PRO A 146 -0.17 -1.68 -7.52
N THR A 147 -0.60 -1.10 -6.41
CA THR A 147 -2.02 -1.06 -6.00
C THR A 147 -2.33 0.14 -5.08
N THR A 148 -2.20 1.36 -5.59
CA THR A 148 -2.75 2.59 -4.97
C THR A 148 -3.99 3.13 -5.70
N GLN A 149 -4.45 2.45 -6.77
CA GLN A 149 -5.61 2.89 -7.56
C GLN A 149 -6.90 3.04 -6.74
N GLY A 150 -7.08 2.25 -5.67
CA GLY A 150 -8.24 2.36 -4.78
C GLY A 150 -8.29 3.65 -3.93
N ILE A 151 -7.18 4.39 -3.81
CA ILE A 151 -7.03 5.57 -2.94
C ILE A 151 -7.11 6.90 -3.70
N VAL A 152 -6.69 6.94 -4.97
CA VAL A 152 -6.56 8.18 -5.73
C VAL A 152 -7.87 8.97 -5.76
N GLY A 153 -7.83 10.24 -5.33
CA GLY A 153 -8.98 11.15 -5.29
C GLY A 153 -10.00 10.88 -4.18
N ARG A 154 -9.78 9.85 -3.36
CA ARG A 154 -10.69 9.47 -2.27
C ARG A 154 -10.47 10.35 -1.05
N ARG A 155 -11.55 10.71 -0.35
CA ARG A 155 -11.47 11.53 0.87
C ARG A 155 -11.44 10.65 2.11
N ILE A 156 -10.34 10.68 2.86
CA ILE A 156 -10.10 9.78 3.99
C ILE A 156 -9.89 10.59 5.26
N ALA A 157 -10.68 10.34 6.30
CA ALA A 157 -10.46 10.95 7.61
C ALA A 157 -9.51 10.08 8.45
N VAL A 158 -8.49 10.71 9.04
CA VAL A 158 -7.56 10.05 9.97
C VAL A 158 -7.56 10.78 11.30
N SER A 159 -7.44 10.04 12.40
CA SER A 159 -7.61 10.60 13.74
C SER A 159 -6.53 10.07 14.69
N PRO A 160 -5.53 10.89 15.07
CA PRO A 160 -4.65 10.53 16.17
C PRO A 160 -5.43 10.68 17.48
N GLY A 161 -5.65 9.59 18.21
CA GLY A 161 -6.34 9.60 19.50
C GLY A 161 -5.74 10.61 20.49
N HIS A 162 -6.57 11.11 21.40
CA HIS A 162 -6.16 12.02 22.49
C HIS A 162 -5.62 13.40 22.05
N GLY A 163 -4.85 14.08 22.91
CA GLY A 163 -4.31 15.43 22.75
C GLY A 163 -4.65 16.34 23.93
N TYR A 164 -3.95 17.47 24.07
CA TYR A 164 -4.22 18.45 25.12
C TYR A 164 -5.65 18.98 25.04
N TYR A 165 -6.33 18.96 26.18
CA TYR A 165 -7.67 19.53 26.33
C TYR A 165 -7.80 20.33 27.64
N LEU A 166 -8.70 21.31 27.63
CA LEU A 166 -9.07 22.06 28.83
C LEU A 166 -10.00 21.20 29.71
N ASN A 167 -9.55 20.83 30.89
CA ASN A 167 -10.30 20.01 31.86
C ASN A 167 -11.24 20.84 32.77
N GLY A 168 -11.69 22.00 32.28
CA GLY A 168 -12.48 22.98 33.03
C GLY A 168 -11.65 24.16 33.54
N THR A 169 -10.47 23.91 34.08
CA THR A 169 -9.59 24.97 34.62
C THR A 169 -8.18 24.97 34.04
N ASN A 170 -7.65 23.80 33.64
CA ASN A 170 -6.28 23.67 33.16
C ASN A 170 -6.21 22.85 31.87
N TRP A 171 -5.15 23.05 31.10
CA TRP A 171 -4.83 22.21 29.97
C TRP A 171 -4.07 20.97 30.41
N GLY A 172 -4.50 19.79 29.96
CA GLY A 172 -3.86 18.53 30.32
C GLY A 172 -3.98 17.48 29.22
N LEU A 173 -3.12 16.45 29.29
CA LEU A 173 -3.19 15.27 28.44
C LEU A 173 -4.40 14.42 28.82
N GLN A 174 -4.96 13.68 27.86
CA GLN A 174 -6.10 12.80 28.15
C GLN A 174 -5.66 11.50 28.82
N ARG A 175 -4.41 11.08 28.62
CA ARG A 175 -3.80 9.96 29.35
C ARG A 175 -2.50 10.39 30.03
N PRO A 176 -2.21 9.88 31.25
CA PRO A 176 -0.89 10.01 31.85
C PRO A 176 0.19 9.28 31.04
N VAL A 177 1.45 9.65 31.29
CA VAL A 177 2.62 8.92 30.79
C VAL A 177 2.61 7.48 31.31
N LEU A 178 2.79 6.51 30.42
CA LEU A 178 2.87 5.09 30.76
C LEU A 178 4.15 4.49 30.21
N GLN A 179 5.07 4.09 31.09
CA GLN A 179 6.32 3.42 30.71
C GLN A 179 7.07 4.19 29.59
N GLY A 180 7.28 5.50 29.78
CA GLY A 180 7.97 6.35 28.80
C GLY A 180 7.14 6.81 27.60
N ILE A 181 5.88 6.37 27.47
CA ILE A 181 5.00 6.76 26.37
C ILE A 181 3.95 7.78 26.81
N VAL A 182 3.82 8.85 26.03
CA VAL A 182 2.61 9.69 25.99
C VAL A 182 1.76 9.24 24.81
N GLU A 183 0.61 8.62 25.07
CA GLU A 183 -0.27 8.09 24.01
C GLU A 183 -0.65 9.17 22.99
N ASP A 184 -0.99 10.35 23.50
CA ASP A 184 -1.39 11.53 22.74
C ASP A 184 -0.39 11.90 21.63
N PHE A 185 0.89 11.57 21.82
CA PHE A 185 1.98 11.87 20.88
C PHE A 185 2.37 10.66 20.03
N VAL A 186 2.37 9.44 20.59
CA VAL A 186 2.63 8.23 19.78
C VAL A 186 1.54 8.00 18.75
N ASN A 187 0.27 8.25 19.09
CA ASN A 187 -0.83 8.21 18.12
C ASN A 187 -0.58 9.23 16.99
N HIS A 188 -0.10 10.43 17.33
CA HIS A 188 0.23 11.48 16.37
C HIS A 188 1.35 11.06 15.40
N ASP A 189 2.42 10.45 15.90
CA ASP A 189 3.51 9.95 15.07
C ASP A 189 3.00 8.95 14.02
N ILE A 190 2.22 7.95 14.45
CA ILE A 190 1.68 6.90 13.55
C ILE A 190 0.76 7.52 12.50
N VAL A 191 -0.11 8.45 12.89
CA VAL A 191 -1.00 9.12 11.92
C VAL A 191 -0.23 10.05 10.98
N THR A 192 0.88 10.65 11.42
CA THR A 192 1.73 11.47 10.54
C THR A 192 2.36 10.62 9.42
N HIS A 193 2.84 9.42 9.77
CA HIS A 193 3.31 8.44 8.78
C HIS A 193 2.18 8.01 7.83
N LEU A 194 1.01 7.67 8.37
CA LEU A 194 -0.15 7.26 7.58
C LEU A 194 -0.61 8.37 6.62
N ASN A 195 -0.71 9.61 7.10
CA ASN A 195 -1.08 10.77 6.29
C ASN A 195 -0.13 10.94 5.10
N SER A 196 1.18 10.86 5.35
CA SER A 196 2.19 11.00 4.29
C SER A 196 2.02 9.91 3.21
N LEU A 197 1.78 8.67 3.63
CA LEU A 197 1.56 7.55 2.72
C LEU A 197 0.25 7.65 1.92
N LEU A 198 -0.84 8.12 2.55
CA LEU A 198 -2.12 8.32 1.88
C LEU A 198 -2.08 9.49 0.89
N MET A 199 -1.44 10.60 1.26
CA MET A 199 -1.23 11.74 0.36
C MET A 199 -0.36 11.35 -0.84
N ALA A 200 0.71 10.58 -0.62
CA ALA A 200 1.54 10.06 -1.71
C ALA A 200 0.77 9.11 -2.64
N ALA A 201 -0.24 8.40 -2.11
CA ALA A 201 -1.18 7.58 -2.89
C ALA A 201 -2.31 8.40 -3.56
N GLY A 202 -2.32 9.72 -3.43
CA GLY A 202 -3.27 10.61 -4.09
C GLY A 202 -4.59 10.83 -3.35
N ALA A 203 -4.67 10.53 -2.04
CA ALA A 203 -5.86 10.79 -1.23
C ALA A 203 -6.05 12.28 -0.89
N ASP A 204 -7.31 12.70 -0.74
CA ASP A 204 -7.71 13.90 0.00
C ASP A 204 -7.79 13.55 1.51
N VAL A 205 -6.67 13.67 2.23
CA VAL A 205 -6.60 13.29 3.64
C VAL A 205 -7.10 14.40 4.56
N ARG A 206 -7.99 14.04 5.50
CA ARG A 206 -8.60 14.96 6.48
C ARG A 206 -8.26 14.51 7.90
N SER A 207 -7.22 15.09 8.48
CA SER A 207 -6.85 14.81 9.87
C SER A 207 -7.78 15.50 10.87
N THR A 208 -8.14 14.84 11.96
CA THR A 208 -8.89 15.45 13.07
C THR A 208 -8.02 16.29 13.99
N ARG A 209 -6.69 16.13 13.96
CA ARG A 209 -5.69 16.94 14.69
C ARG A 209 -4.67 17.55 13.75
N ASN A 210 -4.01 18.62 14.18
CA ASN A 210 -2.95 19.24 13.40
C ASN A 210 -1.73 18.30 13.32
N LEU A 211 -1.32 17.89 12.12
CA LEU A 211 -0.16 17.02 11.92
C LEU A 211 1.15 17.79 11.75
N ASP A 212 1.09 19.10 11.49
CA ASP A 212 2.26 19.94 11.29
C ASP A 212 2.88 20.36 12.63
N ARG A 213 4.09 19.84 12.89
CA ARG A 213 4.86 20.18 14.10
C ARG A 213 5.39 21.61 14.12
N GLY A 214 5.39 22.29 12.98
CA GLY A 214 5.77 23.70 12.83
C GLY A 214 4.61 24.70 12.94
N ALA A 215 3.37 24.25 13.18
CA ALA A 215 2.17 25.08 13.08
C ALA A 215 1.99 26.16 14.18
N GLY A 216 3.01 26.36 15.01
CA GLY A 216 3.02 27.31 16.13
C GLY A 216 2.09 26.92 17.27
N ASP A 217 1.77 27.91 18.10
CA ASP A 217 1.00 27.72 19.32
C ASP A 217 -0.51 27.64 19.06
N GLY A 218 -1.19 26.81 19.85
CA GLY A 218 -2.64 26.61 19.82
C GLY A 218 -3.37 27.37 20.92
N GLU A 219 -4.67 27.10 21.07
CA GLU A 219 -5.53 27.73 22.11
C GLU A 219 -5.08 27.43 23.54
N SER A 220 -4.35 26.33 23.71
CA SER A 220 -3.78 25.87 24.95
C SER A 220 -2.53 26.59 25.40
N GLY A 221 -1.88 27.33 24.49
CA GLY A 221 -0.51 27.81 24.67
C GLY A 221 0.56 26.73 24.44
N PHE A 222 0.17 25.47 24.20
CA PHE A 222 1.07 24.44 23.65
C PHE A 222 1.01 24.44 22.12
N ALA A 223 1.93 23.73 21.46
CA ALA A 223 1.95 23.67 20.01
C ALA A 223 0.66 23.01 19.46
N LYS A 224 0.11 23.53 18.36
CA LYS A 224 -1.17 23.06 17.78
C LYS A 224 -1.22 21.55 17.52
N TRP A 225 -0.09 20.95 17.17
CA TRP A 225 -0.02 19.51 16.91
C TRP A 225 -0.27 18.65 18.16
N GLN A 226 -0.02 19.22 19.34
CA GLN A 226 -0.24 18.56 20.62
C GLN A 226 -1.69 18.66 21.09
N GLU A 227 -2.49 19.56 20.53
CA GLU A 227 -3.88 19.77 20.94
C GLU A 227 -4.81 18.65 20.48
N ALA A 228 -5.86 18.42 21.26
CA ALA A 228 -6.90 17.47 20.93
C ALA A 228 -7.70 17.92 19.69
N ALA A 229 -8.39 16.97 19.07
CA ALA A 229 -9.10 17.14 17.80
C ALA A 229 -10.07 18.32 17.81
N ARG A 230 -10.78 18.55 18.93
CA ARG A 230 -11.74 19.67 19.07
C ARG A 230 -11.15 21.01 18.63
N TYR A 231 -9.94 21.33 19.08
CA TYR A 231 -9.32 22.65 18.86
C TYR A 231 -8.83 22.78 17.43
N HIS A 232 -8.31 21.70 16.85
CA HIS A 232 -7.94 21.71 15.44
C HIS A 232 -9.15 21.83 14.53
N VAL A 233 -10.20 21.03 14.76
CA VAL A 233 -11.45 21.08 13.99
C VAL A 233 -12.11 22.46 14.08
N LYS A 234 -12.07 23.09 15.24
CA LYS A 234 -12.45 24.50 15.41
C LYS A 234 -11.58 25.44 14.56
N ALA A 235 -10.26 25.29 14.62
CA ALA A 235 -9.32 26.12 13.86
C ALA A 235 -9.44 25.96 12.34
N LEU A 236 -9.95 24.82 11.86
CA LEU A 236 -10.30 24.60 10.45
C LEU A 236 -11.58 25.34 10.02
N GLY A 237 -12.29 26.00 10.95
CA GLY A 237 -13.52 26.72 10.67
C GLY A 237 -14.75 25.82 10.52
N ALA A 238 -14.72 24.60 11.08
CA ALA A 238 -15.89 23.74 11.09
C ALA A 238 -17.05 24.37 11.88
N ASP A 239 -18.28 24.06 11.46
CA ASP A 239 -19.48 24.49 12.18
C ASP A 239 -19.40 24.11 13.66
N ALA A 240 -19.88 24.98 14.54
CA ALA A 240 -19.80 24.78 15.98
C ALA A 240 -20.44 23.46 16.42
N SER A 241 -21.50 22.97 15.76
CA SER A 241 -22.13 21.69 16.08
C SER A 241 -21.20 20.48 15.91
N VAL A 242 -20.14 20.61 15.12
CA VAL A 242 -19.14 19.55 14.90
C VAL A 242 -18.24 19.39 16.13
N TRP A 243 -17.80 20.48 16.75
CA TRP A 243 -16.78 20.48 17.81
C TRP A 243 -17.27 21.02 19.17
N ASN A 244 -18.48 21.55 19.25
CA ASN A 244 -19.06 22.16 20.44
C ASN A 244 -20.56 21.86 20.57
N GLU A 245 -20.88 20.90 21.42
CA GLU A 245 -22.26 20.55 21.77
C GLU A 245 -22.54 20.97 23.21
N ALA A 246 -23.63 21.70 23.40
CA ALA A 246 -24.04 22.15 24.73
C ALA A 246 -24.26 20.96 25.68
N GLY A 247 -23.83 21.09 26.93
CA GLY A 247 -24.00 20.07 27.96
C GLY A 247 -22.88 19.02 28.04
N PHE A 248 -21.86 19.09 27.19
CA PHE A 248 -20.69 18.18 27.23
C PHE A 248 -19.42 18.90 27.66
N THR A 249 -18.55 18.19 28.39
CA THR A 249 -17.20 18.65 28.73
C THR A 249 -16.32 18.75 27.50
N HIS A 250 -15.21 19.48 27.57
CA HIS A 250 -14.26 19.56 26.45
C HIS A 250 -13.65 18.19 26.08
N LEU A 251 -13.50 17.27 27.05
CA LEU A 251 -13.06 15.90 26.78
C LEU A 251 -14.08 15.15 25.93
N GLU A 252 -15.35 15.17 26.34
CA GLU A 252 -16.42 14.52 25.58
C GLU A 252 -16.59 15.16 24.20
N GLN A 253 -16.45 16.48 24.11
CA GLN A 253 -16.47 17.19 22.83
C GLN A 253 -15.30 16.80 21.93
N ASP A 254 -14.08 16.63 22.47
CA ASP A 254 -12.95 16.09 21.71
C ASP A 254 -13.24 14.73 21.11
N ILE A 255 -13.71 13.80 21.94
CA ILE A 255 -14.02 12.43 21.52
C ILE A 255 -15.11 12.44 20.43
N ARG A 256 -16.20 13.19 20.67
CA ARG A 256 -17.37 13.24 19.76
C ARG A 256 -17.10 13.99 18.47
N CYS A 257 -16.15 14.93 18.45
CA CYS A 257 -15.89 15.73 17.25
C CYS A 257 -15.21 14.93 16.14
N ARG A 258 -14.47 13.86 16.46
CA ARG A 258 -13.74 13.03 15.49
C ARG A 258 -14.66 12.42 14.42
N PRO A 259 -15.71 11.65 14.79
CA PRO A 259 -16.66 11.13 13.80
C PRO A 259 -17.54 12.22 13.19
N ARG A 260 -17.86 13.29 13.92
CA ARG A 260 -18.63 14.42 13.38
C ARG A 260 -17.87 15.17 12.29
N TYR A 261 -16.59 15.39 12.49
CA TYR A 261 -15.73 16.04 11.51
C TYR A 261 -15.62 15.18 10.26
N ALA A 262 -15.40 13.86 10.40
CA ALA A 262 -15.41 12.94 9.27
C ALA A 262 -16.73 12.99 8.47
N ASN A 263 -17.88 13.07 9.17
CA ASN A 263 -19.18 13.27 8.52
C ASN A 263 -19.26 14.63 7.80
N ALA A 264 -18.87 15.72 8.48
CA ALA A 264 -19.00 17.10 7.99
C ALA A 264 -18.13 17.39 6.77
N VAL A 265 -16.95 16.77 6.69
CA VAL A 265 -16.09 16.85 5.50
C VAL A 265 -16.44 15.81 4.45
N GLU A 266 -17.50 15.02 4.65
CA GLU A 266 -17.92 13.96 3.73
C GLU A 266 -16.81 12.94 3.43
N ALA A 267 -16.00 12.58 4.42
CA ALA A 267 -15.02 11.51 4.26
C ALA A 267 -15.72 10.18 3.92
N GLU A 268 -15.05 9.33 3.15
CA GLU A 268 -15.55 8.00 2.80
C GLU A 268 -15.37 7.01 3.95
N LEU A 269 -14.38 7.24 4.81
CA LEU A 269 -14.14 6.47 6.02
C LEU A 269 -13.37 7.29 7.08
N LEU A 270 -13.39 6.79 8.32
CA LEU A 270 -12.60 7.30 9.45
C LEU A 270 -11.73 6.19 10.06
N VAL A 271 -10.43 6.44 10.18
CA VAL A 271 -9.50 5.60 10.95
C VAL A 271 -8.97 6.38 12.15
N SER A 272 -9.34 5.96 13.37
CA SER A 272 -8.77 6.48 14.61
C SER A 272 -7.68 5.56 15.13
N ILE A 273 -6.48 6.09 15.37
CA ILE A 273 -5.33 5.34 15.91
C ILE A 273 -5.20 5.62 17.40
N HIS A 274 -5.16 4.55 18.20
CA HIS A 274 -5.04 4.54 19.66
C HIS A 274 -4.05 3.47 20.12
N ASN A 275 -3.72 3.51 21.41
CA ASN A 275 -3.00 2.44 22.10
C ASN A 275 -3.60 2.17 23.48
N ASN A 276 -3.58 0.90 23.89
CA ASN A 276 -4.12 0.47 25.15
C ASN A 276 -3.19 0.87 26.31
N GLY A 277 -3.72 1.54 27.35
CA GLY A 277 -2.95 1.85 28.56
C GLY A 277 -3.00 0.80 29.68
N GLY A 278 -3.75 -0.30 29.50
CA GLY A 278 -3.88 -1.37 30.50
C GLY A 278 -2.75 -2.40 30.50
N GLY A 279 -2.88 -3.43 31.35
CA GLY A 279 -2.03 -4.63 31.26
C GLY A 279 -2.46 -5.52 30.10
N GLY A 280 -1.53 -5.87 29.20
CA GLY A 280 -1.82 -6.67 28.02
C GLY A 280 -0.77 -6.51 26.92
N THR A 281 -1.00 -7.22 25.81
CA THR A 281 -0.21 -7.16 24.57
C THR A 281 -1.10 -7.43 23.37
N GLY A 282 -0.66 -6.98 22.19
CA GLY A 282 -1.27 -7.23 20.89
C GLY A 282 -2.18 -6.13 20.36
N THR A 283 -2.62 -6.32 19.12
CA THR A 283 -3.47 -5.37 18.38
C THR A 283 -4.93 -5.78 18.46
N GLU A 284 -5.85 -4.83 18.67
CA GLU A 284 -7.29 -4.98 18.47
C GLU A 284 -7.85 -3.87 17.59
N THR A 285 -8.91 -4.18 16.85
CA THR A 285 -9.63 -3.19 16.03
C THR A 285 -11.09 -3.16 16.41
N LEU A 286 -11.58 -1.98 16.74
CA LEU A 286 -12.91 -1.76 17.29
C LEU A 286 -13.79 -1.06 16.25
N TYR A 287 -15.05 -1.49 16.17
CA TYR A 287 -16.08 -0.83 15.37
C TYR A 287 -17.39 -0.72 16.17
N ASP A 288 -18.25 0.22 15.79
CA ASP A 288 -19.56 0.40 16.42
C ASP A 288 -20.62 -0.46 15.72
N THR A 289 -21.45 -1.15 16.48
CA THR A 289 -22.52 -2.03 15.98
C THR A 289 -23.90 -1.37 15.96
N GLY A 290 -24.04 -0.18 16.54
CA GLY A 290 -25.31 0.51 16.76
C GLY A 290 -25.59 1.66 15.80
N ASN A 291 -24.63 2.07 14.96
CA ASN A 291 -24.80 3.16 14.00
C ASN A 291 -25.12 2.67 12.58
N ALA A 292 -25.51 3.59 11.70
CA ALA A 292 -25.92 3.31 10.32
C ALA A 292 -24.79 2.71 9.44
N ALA A 293 -23.52 2.88 9.84
CA ALA A 293 -22.37 2.38 9.11
C ALA A 293 -21.82 1.05 9.68
N ALA A 294 -22.54 0.39 10.60
CA ALA A 294 -22.03 -0.77 11.34
C ALA A 294 -21.51 -1.91 10.45
N ALA A 295 -22.26 -2.30 9.40
CA ALA A 295 -21.87 -3.39 8.50
C ALA A 295 -20.56 -3.08 7.75
N GLU A 296 -20.47 -1.86 7.19
CA GLU A 296 -19.27 -1.42 6.48
C GLU A 296 -18.10 -1.12 7.42
N SER A 297 -18.35 -0.65 8.64
CA SER A 297 -17.33 -0.47 9.67
C SER A 297 -16.73 -1.80 10.10
N LYS A 298 -17.55 -2.86 10.18
CA LYS A 298 -17.05 -4.22 10.42
C LYS A 298 -16.16 -4.69 9.27
N ARG A 299 -16.60 -4.52 8.02
CA ARG A 299 -15.81 -4.88 6.82
C ARG A 299 -14.48 -4.14 6.80
N LEU A 300 -14.50 -2.83 7.06
CA LEU A 300 -13.29 -2.01 7.19
C LEU A 300 -12.38 -2.54 8.30
N ALA A 301 -12.93 -2.83 9.48
CA ALA A 301 -12.17 -3.37 10.61
C ALA A 301 -11.50 -4.70 10.28
N ASP A 302 -12.22 -5.64 9.68
CA ASP A 302 -11.70 -6.96 9.29
C ASP A 302 -10.50 -6.84 8.33
N ILE A 303 -10.64 -5.99 7.29
CA ILE A 303 -9.59 -5.78 6.29
C ILE A 303 -8.35 -5.11 6.90
N LEU A 304 -8.52 -4.00 7.62
CA LEU A 304 -7.40 -3.27 8.22
C LEU A 304 -6.69 -4.14 9.25
N HIS A 305 -7.44 -4.85 10.11
CA HIS A 305 -6.88 -5.73 11.12
C HIS A 305 -6.03 -6.85 10.50
N ALA A 306 -6.56 -7.52 9.47
CA ALA A 306 -5.84 -8.58 8.77
C ALA A 306 -4.52 -8.08 8.15
N LYS A 307 -4.52 -6.89 7.52
CA LYS A 307 -3.31 -6.29 6.95
C LYS A 307 -2.26 -5.96 8.00
N ILE A 308 -2.68 -5.35 9.11
CA ILE A 308 -1.80 -4.98 10.22
C ILE A 308 -1.19 -6.24 10.83
N MET A 309 -2.00 -7.23 11.17
CA MET A 309 -1.54 -8.48 11.76
C MET A 309 -0.58 -9.24 10.84
N ALA A 310 -0.88 -9.30 9.54
CA ALA A 310 0.00 -9.93 8.55
C ALA A 310 1.34 -9.20 8.44
N ALA A 311 1.34 -7.86 8.36
CA ALA A 311 2.55 -7.07 8.26
C ALA A 311 3.43 -7.19 9.50
N ILE A 312 2.86 -7.02 10.70
CA ILE A 312 3.62 -7.13 11.96
C ILE A 312 4.21 -8.53 12.09
N ARG A 313 3.43 -9.60 11.86
CA ARG A 313 3.93 -10.97 11.99
C ARG A 313 4.99 -11.33 10.95
N ARG A 314 4.87 -10.80 9.74
CA ARG A 314 5.84 -11.06 8.66
C ARG A 314 7.16 -10.33 8.88
N ASP A 315 7.10 -9.05 9.23
CA ASP A 315 8.23 -8.12 9.11
C ASP A 315 8.78 -7.57 10.43
N TYR A 316 8.11 -7.85 11.55
CA TYR A 316 8.47 -7.33 12.86
C TYR A 316 8.56 -8.40 13.95
N ASN A 317 7.42 -9.00 14.32
CA ASN A 317 7.34 -10.00 15.38
C ASN A 317 6.34 -11.11 15.00
N PRO A 318 6.82 -12.31 14.60
CA PRO A 318 5.94 -13.42 14.18
C PRO A 318 4.99 -13.91 15.28
N ASN A 319 5.29 -13.61 16.54
CA ASN A 319 4.48 -13.98 17.70
C ASN A 319 3.60 -12.83 18.20
N TRP A 320 3.42 -11.76 17.40
CA TRP A 320 2.56 -10.65 17.79
C TRP A 320 1.15 -11.13 18.09
N ARG A 321 0.63 -10.71 19.25
CA ARG A 321 -0.66 -11.16 19.75
C ARG A 321 -1.77 -10.52 18.94
N ASP A 322 -2.64 -11.37 18.43
CA ASP A 322 -3.88 -10.98 17.76
C ASP A 322 -4.99 -10.94 18.82
N ARG A 323 -5.63 -9.78 18.98
CA ARG A 323 -6.76 -9.60 19.89
C ARG A 323 -8.08 -9.46 19.15
N LEU A 324 -8.05 -9.66 17.83
CA LEU A 324 -9.18 -9.70 16.91
C LEU A 324 -9.91 -8.36 16.76
N VAL A 325 -10.85 -8.37 15.81
CA VAL A 325 -11.84 -7.32 15.62
C VAL A 325 -12.96 -7.46 16.65
N LYS A 326 -13.41 -6.34 17.23
CA LYS A 326 -14.43 -6.30 18.28
C LYS A 326 -15.50 -5.25 17.98
N GLY A 327 -16.76 -5.65 18.10
CA GLY A 327 -17.91 -4.77 17.97
C GLY A 327 -18.39 -4.26 19.33
N PHE A 328 -18.82 -3.01 19.40
CA PHE A 328 -19.41 -2.41 20.59
C PHE A 328 -20.63 -1.58 20.24
N ASN A 329 -21.60 -1.51 21.14
CA ASN A 329 -22.82 -0.74 20.92
C ASN A 329 -22.72 0.61 21.63
N GLY A 330 -22.13 1.61 20.95
CA GLY A 330 -22.12 2.99 21.42
C GLY A 330 -21.22 3.30 22.61
N SER A 331 -20.31 2.39 22.97
CA SER A 331 -19.43 2.54 24.14
C SER A 331 -18.24 3.48 23.90
N TYR A 332 -17.88 3.75 22.64
CA TYR A 332 -16.76 4.62 22.26
C TYR A 332 -17.27 5.81 21.47
N GLY A 333 -16.95 7.03 21.90
CA GLY A 333 -17.49 8.24 21.27
C GLY A 333 -16.78 8.60 19.96
N GLU A 334 -15.58 8.07 19.74
CA GLU A 334 -14.73 8.28 18.57
C GLU A 334 -15.29 7.63 17.30
N ASN A 335 -16.20 6.67 17.43
CA ASN A 335 -16.86 6.00 16.30
C ASN A 335 -18.39 6.02 16.37
N ARG A 336 -19.02 6.11 17.56
CA ARG A 336 -20.48 6.00 17.74
C ARG A 336 -21.28 6.95 16.84
N LEU A 337 -20.81 8.17 16.64
CA LEU A 337 -21.53 9.20 15.88
C LEU A 337 -21.19 9.20 14.38
N ALA A 338 -20.46 8.20 13.89
CA ALA A 338 -20.10 8.12 12.48
C ALA A 338 -21.32 7.73 11.63
N THR A 339 -21.50 8.42 10.51
CA THR A 339 -22.45 8.08 9.44
C THR A 339 -21.76 7.44 8.24
N ARG A 340 -20.44 7.25 8.36
CA ARG A 340 -19.52 6.69 7.38
C ARG A 340 -18.78 5.52 8.07
N PRO A 341 -18.24 4.55 7.33
CA PRO A 341 -17.41 3.47 7.87
C PRO A 341 -16.31 4.02 8.80
N ALA A 342 -16.25 3.53 10.04
CA ALA A 342 -15.34 4.08 11.05
C ALA A 342 -14.77 3.00 11.97
N VAL A 343 -13.47 3.07 12.25
CA VAL A 343 -12.76 2.14 13.14
C VAL A 343 -11.87 2.86 14.13
N ILE A 344 -11.68 2.23 15.29
CA ILE A 344 -10.63 2.56 16.25
C ILE A 344 -9.64 1.41 16.23
N ILE A 345 -8.37 1.68 16.03
CA ILE A 345 -7.33 0.65 16.05
C ILE A 345 -6.48 0.89 17.29
N GLU A 346 -6.54 -0.05 18.21
CA GLU A 346 -5.63 -0.13 19.33
C GLU A 346 -4.40 -0.92 18.87
N ILE A 347 -3.35 -0.19 18.46
CA ILE A 347 -2.19 -0.79 17.79
C ILE A 347 -1.45 -1.75 18.75
N ALA A 348 -1.20 -1.30 19.98
CA ALA A 348 -0.45 -2.06 20.96
C ALA A 348 -0.80 -1.61 22.40
N PHE A 349 -0.14 -2.21 23.40
CA PHE A 349 -0.27 -1.87 24.83
C PHE A 349 0.94 -1.10 25.36
N MET A 350 0.71 0.04 25.99
CA MET A 350 1.76 0.87 26.59
C MET A 350 2.16 0.40 27.99
N GLY A 351 1.28 -0.30 28.71
CA GLY A 351 1.43 -0.58 30.14
C GLY A 351 2.52 -1.59 30.50
N THR A 352 3.02 -2.37 29.54
CA THR A 352 4.06 -3.39 29.74
C THR A 352 5.27 -3.10 28.85
N PRO A 353 6.52 -3.05 29.39
CA PRO A 353 7.71 -2.63 28.62
C PRO A 353 7.94 -3.38 27.30
N THR A 354 7.63 -4.67 27.26
CA THR A 354 7.82 -5.50 26.06
C THR A 354 6.66 -6.47 25.85
N PRO A 355 6.36 -6.86 24.60
CA PRO A 355 6.98 -6.39 23.37
C PRO A 355 6.36 -5.09 22.84
N ASP A 356 5.16 -4.74 23.31
CA ASP A 356 4.32 -3.69 22.75
C ASP A 356 4.84 -2.27 22.96
N ASN A 357 5.15 -1.89 24.21
CA ASN A 357 5.65 -0.57 24.52
C ASN A 357 6.98 -0.28 23.79
N ALA A 358 7.92 -1.23 23.80
CA ALA A 358 9.15 -1.13 23.02
C ALA A 358 8.88 -0.93 21.52
N ALA A 359 7.92 -1.65 20.94
CA ALA A 359 7.53 -1.47 19.54
C ALA A 359 6.92 -0.08 19.28
N LEU A 360 6.14 0.47 20.20
CA LEU A 360 5.60 1.82 20.08
C LEU A 360 6.65 2.93 20.18
N GLN A 361 7.84 2.64 20.72
CA GLN A 361 8.98 3.57 20.69
C GLN A 361 9.81 3.43 19.41
N ASP A 362 9.68 2.32 18.68
CA ASP A 362 10.39 2.04 17.45
C ASP A 362 9.66 2.67 16.23
N ASP A 363 10.29 3.65 15.60
CA ASP A 363 9.71 4.33 14.43
C ASP A 363 9.50 3.38 13.25
N ARG A 364 10.32 2.33 13.10
CA ARG A 364 10.13 1.31 12.07
C ARG A 364 8.80 0.57 12.24
N PHE A 365 8.42 0.27 13.48
CA PHE A 365 7.13 -0.35 13.77
C PHE A 365 5.98 0.60 13.43
N LYS A 366 6.08 1.87 13.81
CA LYS A 366 5.08 2.90 13.47
C LYS A 366 4.88 3.03 11.97
N GLN A 367 5.97 3.08 11.19
CA GLN A 367 5.95 3.14 9.73
C GLN A 367 5.34 1.87 9.10
N LEU A 368 5.70 0.68 9.62
CA LEU A 368 5.15 -0.60 9.17
C LEU A 368 3.63 -0.65 9.36
N VAL A 369 3.15 -0.25 10.54
CA VAL A 369 1.73 -0.20 10.86
C VAL A 369 1.01 0.81 9.97
N ALA A 370 1.56 2.02 9.80
CA ALA A 370 0.99 3.04 8.91
C ALA A 370 0.87 2.53 7.46
N ALA A 371 1.89 1.83 6.94
CA ALA A 371 1.85 1.21 5.62
C ALA A 371 0.79 0.13 5.52
N ALA A 372 0.66 -0.74 6.53
CA ALA A 372 -0.37 -1.77 6.57
C ALA A 372 -1.79 -1.17 6.63
N VAL A 373 -1.99 -0.08 7.38
CA VAL A 373 -3.27 0.65 7.41
C VAL A 373 -3.58 1.25 6.04
N ARG A 374 -2.61 1.88 5.35
CA ARG A 374 -2.78 2.36 3.97
C ARG A 374 -3.21 1.23 3.03
N ASP A 375 -2.55 0.08 3.09
CA ASP A 375 -2.88 -1.07 2.23
C ASP A 375 -4.27 -1.63 2.52
N GLY A 376 -4.67 -1.65 3.79
CA GLY A 376 -6.03 -2.03 4.18
C GLY A 376 -7.08 -1.05 3.66
N ILE A 377 -6.80 0.26 3.71
CA ILE A 377 -7.69 1.28 3.16
C ILE A 377 -7.81 1.12 1.63
N ALA A 378 -6.69 0.88 0.93
CA ALA A 378 -6.70 0.65 -0.52
C ALA A 378 -7.58 -0.56 -0.88
N GLU A 379 -7.47 -1.66 -0.15
CA GLU A 379 -8.29 -2.86 -0.37
C GLU A 379 -9.77 -2.62 -0.03
N TYR A 380 -10.06 -1.92 1.07
CA TYR A 380 -11.43 -1.59 1.44
C TYR A 380 -12.12 -0.75 0.36
N LEU A 381 -11.46 0.32 -0.11
CA LEU A 381 -11.99 1.26 -1.11
C LEU A 381 -11.97 0.71 -2.54
N GLY A 382 -11.04 -0.19 -2.85
CA GLY A 382 -10.98 -0.88 -4.15
C GLY A 382 -12.09 -1.91 -4.35
N GLY A 383 -12.75 -2.34 -3.26
CA GLY A 383 -13.78 -3.38 -3.31
C GLY A 383 -13.17 -4.80 -3.34
N PRO A 384 -14.01 -5.84 -3.28
CA PRO A 384 -13.53 -7.23 -3.33
C PRO A 384 -12.77 -7.50 -4.64
N LEU A 385 -11.93 -8.54 -4.67
CA LEU A 385 -11.41 -9.06 -5.94
C LEU A 385 -12.59 -9.47 -6.84
N PRO A 386 -12.46 -9.32 -8.16
CA PRO A 386 -13.52 -9.74 -9.07
C PRO A 386 -13.66 -11.26 -9.07
N PHE A 387 -14.88 -11.74 -9.37
CA PHE A 387 -15.10 -13.15 -9.63
C PHE A 387 -14.37 -13.58 -10.91
N ALA A 388 -13.99 -14.85 -11.00
CA ALA A 388 -13.39 -15.38 -12.21
C ALA A 388 -14.41 -15.37 -13.37
N ALA A 389 -13.95 -15.06 -14.58
CA ALA A 389 -14.74 -15.28 -15.78
C ALA A 389 -15.11 -16.78 -15.90
N ALA A 390 -16.26 -17.08 -16.51
CA ALA A 390 -16.75 -18.45 -16.62
C ALA A 390 -17.05 -18.82 -18.08
N GLY A 391 -17.17 -20.12 -18.35
CA GLY A 391 -17.66 -20.61 -19.65
C GLY A 391 -16.84 -20.14 -20.86
N LEU A 392 -15.51 -20.10 -20.73
CA LEU A 392 -14.64 -19.75 -21.85
C LEU A 392 -14.77 -20.80 -22.96
N LEU A 393 -15.03 -20.31 -24.17
CA LEU A 393 -15.10 -21.04 -25.42
C LEU A 393 -13.99 -20.56 -26.36
N ALA A 394 -13.46 -21.49 -27.16
CA ALA A 394 -12.49 -21.20 -28.20
C ALA A 394 -12.90 -21.90 -29.50
N ALA A 395 -12.96 -21.16 -30.61
CA ALA A 395 -13.28 -21.66 -31.94
C ALA A 395 -12.13 -21.38 -32.90
N GLY A 396 -11.58 -22.44 -33.51
CA GLY A 396 -10.47 -22.33 -34.46
C GLY A 396 -10.93 -21.85 -35.84
N GLU A 397 -10.20 -20.89 -36.39
CA GLU A 397 -10.35 -20.37 -37.76
C GLU A 397 -9.05 -20.59 -38.54
N THR A 398 -8.99 -20.13 -39.80
CA THR A 398 -7.74 -20.12 -40.58
C THR A 398 -6.82 -19.03 -40.03
N ALA A 399 -5.73 -19.44 -39.38
CA ALA A 399 -4.76 -18.56 -38.73
C ALA A 399 -5.36 -17.58 -37.69
N ALA A 400 -6.47 -17.94 -37.06
CA ALA A 400 -7.05 -17.17 -35.97
C ALA A 400 -7.85 -18.06 -35.00
N VAL A 401 -8.11 -17.57 -33.78
CA VAL A 401 -9.03 -18.20 -32.84
C VAL A 401 -10.00 -17.15 -32.29
N ALA A 402 -11.29 -17.43 -32.39
CA ALA A 402 -12.33 -16.64 -31.74
C ALA A 402 -12.61 -17.16 -30.32
N LEU A 403 -12.59 -16.26 -29.35
CA LEU A 403 -12.86 -16.52 -27.94
C LEU A 403 -14.15 -15.83 -27.50
N ALA A 404 -14.91 -16.50 -26.66
CA ALA A 404 -16.07 -15.94 -25.96
C ALA A 404 -16.13 -16.47 -24.53
N TRP A 405 -16.53 -15.65 -23.57
CA TRP A 405 -16.68 -16.05 -22.16
C TRP A 405 -17.87 -15.34 -21.52
N THR A 406 -18.30 -15.86 -20.37
CA THR A 406 -19.28 -15.21 -19.50
C THR A 406 -18.57 -14.31 -18.51
N ASP A 407 -18.98 -13.05 -18.48
CA ASP A 407 -18.64 -12.14 -17.39
C ASP A 407 -19.45 -12.52 -16.14
N ALA A 408 -18.75 -12.94 -15.10
CA ALA A 408 -19.34 -13.23 -13.79
C ALA A 408 -18.88 -12.23 -12.71
N ALA A 409 -18.02 -11.27 -13.09
CA ALA A 409 -17.63 -10.18 -12.23
C ALA A 409 -18.59 -8.99 -12.45
N SER A 410 -18.73 -8.14 -11.42
CA SER A 410 -19.54 -6.92 -11.52
C SER A 410 -18.74 -5.67 -11.12
N ASN A 411 -17.46 -5.88 -10.87
CA ASN A 411 -16.55 -4.93 -10.24
C ASN A 411 -15.13 -5.06 -10.83
N GLU A 412 -14.99 -5.74 -11.96
CA GLU A 412 -13.79 -5.81 -12.78
C GLU A 412 -13.62 -4.54 -13.60
N THR A 413 -12.38 -4.13 -13.80
CA THR A 413 -12.02 -3.05 -14.71
C THR A 413 -11.54 -3.61 -16.06
N GLY A 414 -11.36 -4.92 -16.17
CA GLY A 414 -10.97 -5.60 -17.39
C GLY A 414 -10.60 -7.07 -17.20
N PHE A 415 -10.14 -7.67 -18.30
CA PHE A 415 -9.73 -9.08 -18.36
C PHE A 415 -8.35 -9.25 -18.98
N ARG A 416 -7.53 -10.13 -18.41
CA ARG A 416 -6.30 -10.64 -19.01
C ARG A 416 -6.58 -11.94 -19.73
N ILE A 417 -6.14 -12.03 -20.97
CA ILE A 417 -6.28 -13.22 -21.80
C ILE A 417 -4.89 -13.82 -21.94
N GLU A 418 -4.74 -15.07 -21.52
CA GLU A 418 -3.49 -15.80 -21.65
C GLU A 418 -3.63 -16.96 -22.62
N ARG A 419 -2.53 -17.25 -23.31
CA ARG A 419 -2.41 -18.33 -24.30
C ARG A 419 -1.17 -19.15 -24.05
N LYS A 420 -1.28 -20.47 -24.23
CA LYS A 420 -0.15 -21.40 -24.42
C LYS A 420 -0.34 -22.22 -25.70
N VAL A 421 0.77 -22.63 -26.31
CA VAL A 421 0.77 -23.51 -27.49
C VAL A 421 0.83 -24.97 -27.03
N GLY A 422 -0.11 -25.79 -27.50
CA GLY A 422 -0.28 -27.17 -27.07
C GLY A 422 -0.61 -27.31 -25.58
N SER A 423 -0.64 -28.54 -25.08
CA SER A 423 -0.98 -28.83 -23.68
C SER A 423 0.13 -28.53 -22.68
N THR A 424 1.40 -28.52 -23.13
CA THR A 424 2.60 -28.38 -22.29
C THR A 424 3.33 -27.05 -22.44
N GLY A 425 2.84 -26.14 -23.29
CA GLY A 425 3.44 -24.82 -23.48
C GLY A 425 3.36 -23.94 -22.23
N ALA A 426 4.19 -22.89 -22.19
CA ALA A 426 4.12 -21.86 -21.16
C ALA A 426 2.98 -20.86 -21.44
N TRP A 427 2.33 -20.40 -20.38
CA TRP A 427 1.34 -19.33 -20.46
C TRP A 427 2.01 -17.99 -20.77
N THR A 428 1.42 -17.26 -21.71
CA THR A 428 1.85 -15.91 -22.10
C THR A 428 0.64 -14.99 -22.12
N LEU A 429 0.82 -13.75 -21.66
CA LEU A 429 -0.21 -12.72 -21.80
C LEU A 429 -0.38 -12.39 -23.28
N LEU A 430 -1.57 -12.68 -23.81
CA LEU A 430 -1.93 -12.39 -25.19
C LEU A 430 -2.49 -10.97 -25.31
N ALA A 431 -3.43 -10.61 -24.45
CA ALA A 431 -4.10 -9.31 -24.48
C ALA A 431 -4.70 -8.93 -23.12
N THR A 432 -4.97 -7.64 -22.97
CA THR A 432 -5.81 -7.09 -21.91
C THR A 432 -6.96 -6.32 -22.55
N VAL A 433 -8.18 -6.61 -22.14
CA VAL A 433 -9.41 -5.96 -22.63
C VAL A 433 -10.11 -5.21 -21.49
N GLY A 434 -10.93 -4.22 -21.82
CA GLY A 434 -11.66 -3.41 -20.84
C GLY A 434 -12.78 -4.18 -20.13
N ALA A 435 -13.39 -3.53 -19.14
CA ALA A 435 -14.54 -4.05 -18.39
C ALA A 435 -15.71 -4.47 -19.30
N ASN A 436 -16.51 -5.45 -18.88
CA ASN A 436 -17.65 -5.99 -19.63
C ASN A 436 -17.35 -6.56 -21.03
N VAL A 437 -16.09 -6.64 -21.46
CA VAL A 437 -15.75 -7.32 -22.71
C VAL A 437 -15.87 -8.84 -22.50
N VAL A 438 -16.60 -9.49 -23.39
CA VAL A 438 -16.93 -10.94 -23.32
C VAL A 438 -16.42 -11.76 -24.50
N SER A 439 -15.64 -11.13 -25.40
CA SER A 439 -15.10 -11.80 -26.59
C SER A 439 -13.77 -11.21 -27.03
N TYR A 440 -12.93 -12.02 -27.64
CA TYR A 440 -11.65 -11.61 -28.23
C TYR A 440 -11.31 -12.48 -29.43
N ARG A 441 -10.70 -11.90 -30.48
CA ARG A 441 -10.24 -12.65 -31.65
C ARG A 441 -8.72 -12.62 -31.72
N ASP A 442 -8.09 -13.76 -31.48
CA ASP A 442 -6.64 -13.93 -31.61
C ASP A 442 -6.27 -14.14 -33.08
N THR A 443 -5.83 -13.07 -33.75
CA THR A 443 -5.34 -13.11 -35.14
C THR A 443 -3.87 -13.46 -35.26
N THR A 444 -3.20 -13.77 -34.15
CA THR A 444 -1.78 -14.13 -34.09
C THR A 444 -1.55 -15.63 -33.94
N ALA A 445 -2.65 -16.41 -33.88
CA ALA A 445 -2.60 -17.86 -33.76
C ALA A 445 -2.07 -18.51 -35.04
N THR A 446 -0.97 -19.27 -34.94
CA THR A 446 -0.41 -20.02 -36.07
C THR A 446 -1.41 -21.04 -36.61
N ALA A 447 -1.54 -21.15 -37.93
CA ALA A 447 -2.37 -22.14 -38.62
C ALA A 447 -1.97 -23.59 -38.30
N GLY A 448 -2.91 -24.53 -38.35
CA GLY A 448 -2.69 -25.96 -38.06
C GLY A 448 -2.18 -26.26 -36.65
N THR A 449 -2.27 -25.31 -35.70
CA THR A 449 -1.65 -25.41 -34.37
C THR A 449 -2.72 -25.40 -33.28
N SER A 450 -2.53 -26.23 -32.25
CA SER A 450 -3.39 -26.26 -31.07
C SER A 450 -2.99 -25.18 -30.08
N HIS A 451 -3.95 -24.36 -29.68
CA HIS A 451 -3.79 -23.27 -28.71
C HIS A 451 -4.75 -23.46 -27.55
N VAL A 452 -4.27 -23.19 -26.34
CA VAL A 452 -5.06 -23.26 -25.11
C VAL A 452 -5.11 -21.88 -24.48
N TYR A 453 -6.31 -21.47 -24.06
CA TYR A 453 -6.60 -20.14 -23.54
C TYR A 453 -7.18 -20.21 -22.14
N ARG A 454 -6.93 -19.16 -21.35
CA ARG A 454 -7.61 -18.88 -20.09
C ARG A 454 -7.77 -17.37 -19.91
N VAL A 455 -8.79 -16.96 -19.17
CA VAL A 455 -9.12 -15.54 -18.94
C VAL A 455 -9.17 -15.25 -17.44
N GLN A 456 -8.67 -14.09 -17.02
CA GLN A 456 -8.69 -13.65 -15.62
C GLN A 456 -9.24 -12.23 -15.52
N ALA A 457 -10.29 -12.05 -14.74
CA ALA A 457 -10.83 -10.72 -14.40
C ALA A 457 -9.86 -10.00 -13.45
N PHE A 458 -9.79 -8.67 -13.52
CA PHE A 458 -9.03 -7.86 -12.57
C PHE A 458 -9.69 -6.50 -12.33
N ASN A 459 -9.41 -5.91 -11.18
CA ASN A 459 -9.76 -4.53 -10.83
C ASN A 459 -8.58 -3.82 -10.16
N ALA A 460 -8.84 -2.62 -9.62
CA ALA A 460 -7.86 -1.82 -8.89
C ALA A 460 -7.30 -2.52 -7.64
N THR A 461 -8.07 -3.41 -7.01
CA THR A 461 -7.65 -4.23 -5.86
C THR A 461 -6.70 -5.34 -6.28
N GLY A 462 -6.94 -5.95 -7.45
CA GLY A 462 -6.09 -7.01 -7.97
C GLY A 462 -6.82 -7.92 -8.97
N ALA A 463 -6.17 -9.04 -9.29
CA ALA A 463 -6.74 -10.05 -10.18
C ALA A 463 -7.56 -11.09 -9.40
N ALA A 464 -8.58 -11.64 -10.04
CA ALA A 464 -9.36 -12.75 -9.51
C ALA A 464 -8.43 -13.91 -9.08
N GLU A 465 -8.73 -14.55 -7.95
CA GLU A 465 -7.91 -15.65 -7.42
C GLU A 465 -7.82 -16.83 -8.42
N LEU A 466 -8.88 -17.03 -9.21
CA LEU A 466 -8.97 -18.09 -10.20
C LEU A 466 -9.06 -17.50 -11.62
N TYR A 467 -8.54 -18.27 -12.57
CA TYR A 467 -8.82 -18.08 -13.99
C TYR A 467 -10.17 -18.73 -14.34
N SER A 468 -10.67 -18.45 -15.55
CA SER A 468 -11.70 -19.25 -16.19
C SER A 468 -11.26 -20.71 -16.37
N ASN A 469 -12.18 -21.56 -16.84
CA ASN A 469 -11.78 -22.84 -17.44
C ASN A 469 -10.78 -22.62 -18.58
N GLU A 470 -9.94 -23.63 -18.83
CA GLU A 470 -9.12 -23.67 -20.04
C GLU A 470 -10.01 -24.01 -21.25
N ALA A 471 -9.80 -23.31 -22.37
CA ALA A 471 -10.46 -23.61 -23.64
C ALA A 471 -9.40 -23.89 -24.71
N THR A 472 -9.60 -24.97 -25.47
CA THR A 472 -8.64 -25.41 -26.50
C THR A 472 -9.28 -25.29 -27.88
N ALA A 473 -8.53 -24.72 -28.83
CA ALA A 473 -8.90 -24.72 -30.24
C ALA A 473 -7.67 -25.03 -31.10
N THR A 474 -7.89 -25.81 -32.17
CA THR A 474 -6.88 -26.03 -33.21
C THR A 474 -7.26 -25.20 -34.42
N THR A 475 -6.38 -24.30 -34.84
CA THR A 475 -6.57 -23.53 -36.07
C THR A 475 -6.56 -24.46 -37.27
N THR A 476 -7.33 -24.12 -38.30
CA THR A 476 -7.27 -24.88 -39.56
C THR A 476 -5.93 -24.64 -40.24
N ALA A 477 -5.41 -25.67 -40.91
CA ALA A 477 -4.21 -25.52 -41.72
C ALA A 477 -4.48 -24.50 -42.84
N ALA A 478 -3.51 -23.64 -43.12
CA ALA A 478 -3.59 -22.80 -44.30
C ALA A 478 -3.57 -23.69 -45.55
N PRO A 479 -4.30 -23.33 -46.62
CA PRO A 479 -4.23 -24.05 -47.88
C PRO A 479 -2.78 -24.09 -48.39
N PRO A 480 -2.30 -25.24 -48.90
CA PRO A 480 -0.98 -25.30 -49.51
C PRO A 480 -0.97 -24.38 -50.75
N ALA A 481 0.01 -23.47 -50.84
CA ALA A 481 0.21 -22.73 -52.07
C ALA A 481 0.76 -23.67 -53.14
N LEU A 482 0.07 -23.72 -54.29
CA LEU A 482 0.40 -24.61 -55.39
C LEU A 482 1.35 -23.92 -56.39
N ILE A 483 2.31 -24.68 -56.90
CA ILE A 483 3.24 -24.28 -57.94
C ILE A 483 3.10 -25.26 -59.11
N LEU A 484 2.90 -24.72 -60.32
CA LEU A 484 3.11 -25.46 -61.57
C LEU A 484 4.62 -25.61 -61.78
N ALA A 485 5.22 -26.64 -61.19
CA ALA A 485 6.67 -26.84 -61.11
C ALA A 485 7.30 -27.09 -62.49
N SER A 486 6.56 -27.75 -63.38
CA SER A 486 6.99 -27.98 -64.77
C SER A 486 5.79 -28.04 -65.69
N VAL A 487 5.93 -27.46 -66.89
CA VAL A 487 5.04 -27.66 -68.03
C VAL A 487 5.92 -27.99 -69.23
N THR A 488 5.81 -29.21 -69.75
CA THR A 488 6.64 -29.68 -70.87
C THR A 488 5.76 -30.11 -72.03
N PRO A 489 6.00 -29.61 -73.25
CA PRO A 489 7.04 -28.65 -73.62
C PRO A 489 6.67 -27.22 -73.17
N SER A 490 7.70 -26.43 -72.82
CA SER A 490 7.57 -25.00 -72.50
C SER A 490 7.85 -24.08 -73.68
N SER A 491 8.27 -24.65 -74.82
CA SER A 491 8.54 -23.95 -76.07
C SER A 491 7.41 -24.14 -77.08
N THR A 492 7.38 -23.26 -78.09
CA THR A 492 6.44 -23.39 -79.21
C THR A 492 6.69 -24.69 -79.97
N LEU A 493 5.65 -25.51 -80.10
CA LEU A 493 5.65 -26.67 -80.97
C LEU A 493 5.07 -26.30 -82.33
N VAL A 494 5.74 -26.73 -83.40
CA VAL A 494 5.16 -26.74 -84.75
C VAL A 494 4.50 -28.11 -84.94
N ARG A 495 3.21 -28.09 -85.25
CA ARG A 495 2.39 -29.28 -85.50
C ARG A 495 1.50 -29.04 -86.71
N ASP A 496 1.39 -30.06 -87.54
CA ASP A 496 0.48 -30.07 -88.67
C ASP A 496 -0.90 -30.59 -88.26
N TRP A 497 -1.87 -30.55 -89.17
CA TRP A 497 -3.20 -31.08 -88.98
C TRP A 497 -3.19 -32.55 -88.55
N ASP A 498 -4.15 -32.90 -87.70
CA ASP A 498 -4.35 -34.23 -87.11
C ASP A 498 -3.19 -34.72 -86.20
N GLU A 499 -2.13 -33.92 -86.02
CA GLU A 499 -1.07 -34.21 -85.07
C GLU A 499 -1.46 -33.86 -83.63
N ALA A 500 -0.96 -34.65 -82.67
CA ALA A 500 -1.19 -34.41 -81.26
C ALA A 500 -0.22 -33.38 -80.66
N VAL A 501 -0.74 -32.60 -79.73
CA VAL A 501 0.00 -31.77 -78.78
C VAL A 501 -0.22 -32.37 -77.39
N GLU A 502 0.86 -32.72 -76.72
CA GLU A 502 0.83 -33.28 -75.36
C GLU A 502 1.62 -32.38 -74.43
N PHE A 503 1.03 -32.05 -73.29
CA PHE A 503 1.66 -31.31 -72.21
C PHE A 503 1.71 -32.21 -70.98
N ALA A 504 2.92 -32.46 -70.47
CA ALA A 504 3.14 -33.07 -69.16
C ALA A 504 3.30 -31.96 -68.13
N LEU A 505 2.51 -32.02 -67.06
CA LEU A 505 2.50 -31.02 -65.99
C LEU A 505 2.81 -31.68 -64.64
N THR A 506 3.55 -30.97 -63.80
CA THR A 506 3.80 -31.35 -62.42
C THR A 506 3.36 -30.21 -61.50
N VAL A 507 2.52 -30.51 -60.52
CA VAL A 507 2.06 -29.58 -59.48
C VAL A 507 2.71 -29.96 -58.15
N THR A 508 3.34 -28.98 -57.50
CA THR A 508 3.95 -29.15 -56.18
C THR A 508 3.46 -28.10 -55.19
N ASP A 509 3.71 -28.33 -53.91
CA ASP A 509 3.65 -27.28 -52.89
C ASP A 509 4.89 -26.36 -52.99
N VAL A 510 4.92 -25.32 -52.16
CA VAL A 510 6.07 -24.39 -52.05
C VAL A 510 7.38 -25.05 -51.58
N ALA A 511 7.32 -26.24 -51.00
CA ALA A 511 8.47 -27.02 -50.60
C ALA A 511 8.91 -28.02 -51.68
N GLY A 512 8.28 -28.00 -52.87
CA GLY A 512 8.58 -28.89 -53.98
C GLY A 512 8.02 -30.30 -53.82
N ARG A 513 7.13 -30.55 -52.85
CA ARG A 513 6.48 -31.86 -52.68
C ARG A 513 5.34 -32.01 -53.67
N PRO A 514 5.15 -33.18 -54.32
CA PRO A 514 4.06 -33.36 -55.26
C PRO A 514 2.67 -33.24 -54.61
N VAL A 515 1.72 -32.61 -55.31
CA VAL A 515 0.34 -32.44 -54.85
C VAL A 515 -0.61 -33.22 -55.75
N GLY A 516 -1.06 -34.37 -55.28
CA GLY A 516 -2.08 -35.17 -55.97
C GLY A 516 -3.50 -34.67 -55.73
N GLY A 517 -4.38 -34.88 -56.72
CA GLY A 517 -5.75 -34.39 -56.70
C GLY A 517 -5.91 -32.88 -56.92
N ALA A 518 -4.85 -32.18 -57.34
CA ALA A 518 -4.95 -30.78 -57.74
C ALA A 518 -5.66 -30.68 -59.09
N ALA A 519 -6.73 -29.89 -59.14
CA ALA A 519 -7.46 -29.59 -60.36
C ALA A 519 -6.70 -28.53 -61.17
N VAL A 520 -6.25 -28.90 -62.36
CA VAL A 520 -5.61 -27.98 -63.31
C VAL A 520 -6.60 -27.59 -64.39
N THR A 521 -6.99 -26.32 -64.39
CA THR A 521 -7.79 -25.72 -65.44
C THR A 521 -6.89 -25.41 -66.63
N VAL A 522 -7.24 -25.95 -67.79
CA VAL A 522 -6.56 -25.78 -69.07
C VAL A 522 -7.43 -24.91 -69.97
N ARG A 523 -6.93 -23.74 -70.38
CA ARG A 523 -7.54 -22.93 -71.43
C ARG A 523 -6.85 -23.24 -72.76
N ASP A 524 -7.55 -23.98 -73.61
CA ASP A 524 -7.11 -24.37 -74.95
C ASP A 524 -7.56 -23.32 -75.96
N ALA A 525 -6.67 -22.41 -76.36
CA ALA A 525 -7.00 -21.39 -77.36
C ALA A 525 -7.10 -21.94 -78.79
N LEU A 526 -6.55 -23.13 -79.06
CA LEU A 526 -6.65 -23.80 -80.36
C LEU A 526 -8.11 -24.23 -80.62
N ARG A 527 -8.81 -24.69 -79.58
CA ARG A 527 -10.22 -25.11 -79.65
C ARG A 527 -11.21 -24.09 -79.11
N ASN A 528 -10.73 -23.06 -78.42
CA ASN A 528 -11.54 -22.15 -77.61
C ASN A 528 -12.40 -22.90 -76.57
N THR A 529 -11.79 -23.87 -75.89
CA THR A 529 -12.42 -24.67 -74.84
C THR A 529 -11.66 -24.58 -73.53
N ASN A 530 -12.35 -24.87 -72.43
CA ASN A 530 -11.74 -25.09 -71.13
C ASN A 530 -11.92 -26.56 -70.74
N ALA A 531 -10.88 -27.14 -70.15
CA ALA A 531 -10.93 -28.47 -69.55
C ALA A 531 -10.34 -28.39 -68.13
N THR A 532 -10.77 -29.30 -67.27
CA THR A 532 -10.18 -29.49 -65.95
C THR A 532 -9.68 -30.92 -65.85
N VAL A 533 -8.42 -31.08 -65.46
CA VAL A 533 -7.78 -32.39 -65.28
C VAL A 533 -7.15 -32.41 -63.89
N GLU A 534 -7.31 -33.51 -63.16
CA GLU A 534 -6.71 -33.67 -61.84
C GLU A 534 -5.33 -34.32 -61.95
N THR A 535 -4.41 -33.92 -61.07
CA THR A 535 -3.12 -34.60 -60.90
C THR A 535 -3.28 -35.97 -60.25
N ASP A 536 -2.43 -36.90 -60.64
CA ASP A 536 -2.28 -38.20 -59.97
C ASP A 536 -1.61 -38.06 -58.58
N ALA A 537 -1.44 -39.18 -57.87
CA ALA A 537 -0.81 -39.18 -56.54
C ALA A 537 0.64 -38.64 -56.52
N ALA A 538 1.32 -38.61 -57.66
CA ALA A 538 2.66 -38.05 -57.83
C ALA A 538 2.62 -36.58 -58.29
N GLY A 539 1.46 -35.92 -58.22
CA GLY A 539 1.28 -34.52 -58.63
C GLY A 539 1.43 -34.30 -60.13
N GLN A 540 1.37 -35.35 -60.94
CA GLN A 540 1.57 -35.29 -62.38
C GLN A 540 0.25 -35.42 -63.13
N LEU A 541 0.17 -34.78 -64.30
CA LEU A 541 -0.88 -35.05 -65.27
C LEU A 541 -0.35 -34.87 -66.69
N THR A 542 -1.04 -35.49 -67.65
CA THR A 542 -0.83 -35.22 -69.07
C THR A 542 -2.11 -34.66 -69.67
N PHE A 543 -2.01 -33.49 -70.28
CA PHE A 543 -3.08 -32.92 -71.10
C PHE A 543 -2.76 -33.14 -72.57
N ARG A 544 -3.67 -33.76 -73.31
CA ARG A 544 -3.53 -34.04 -74.74
C ARG A 544 -4.60 -33.32 -75.54
N SER A 545 -4.19 -32.70 -76.63
CA SER A 545 -5.05 -32.08 -77.63
C SER A 545 -4.57 -32.47 -79.04
N THR A 546 -5.41 -32.37 -80.07
CA THR A 546 -5.03 -32.70 -81.47
C THR A 546 -5.25 -31.50 -82.37
N VAL A 547 -4.39 -31.18 -83.34
CA VAL A 547 -4.67 -30.06 -84.26
C VAL A 547 -5.85 -30.42 -85.17
N PRO A 548 -6.97 -29.67 -85.16
CA PRO A 548 -8.10 -29.98 -86.03
C PRO A 548 -7.71 -29.85 -87.51
N SER A 549 -8.18 -30.79 -88.33
CA SER A 549 -8.04 -30.68 -89.79
C SER A 549 -8.66 -29.37 -90.30
N GLY A 550 -7.90 -28.63 -91.11
CA GLY A 550 -8.33 -27.33 -91.64
C GLY A 550 -8.18 -26.14 -90.69
N GLN A 551 -7.54 -26.31 -89.52
CA GLN A 551 -7.24 -25.19 -88.62
C GLN A 551 -6.33 -24.16 -89.30
N ALA A 552 -6.62 -22.87 -89.10
CA ALA A 552 -5.80 -21.78 -89.65
C ALA A 552 -4.37 -21.78 -89.06
N ASN A 553 -3.38 -21.48 -89.90
CA ASN A 553 -2.01 -21.28 -89.47
C ASN A 553 -1.93 -20.13 -88.46
N GLY A 554 -1.27 -20.37 -87.32
CA GLY A 554 -1.13 -19.37 -86.27
C GLY A 554 -0.50 -19.93 -85.00
N SER A 555 -0.31 -19.06 -84.01
CA SER A 555 0.14 -19.44 -82.67
C SER A 555 -1.06 -19.46 -81.72
N TYR A 556 -1.28 -20.61 -81.09
CA TYR A 556 -2.38 -20.82 -80.15
C TYR A 556 -1.82 -21.11 -78.77
N ALA A 557 -2.24 -20.33 -77.77
CA ALA A 557 -1.73 -20.44 -76.41
C ALA A 557 -2.51 -21.48 -75.59
N TYR A 558 -1.80 -22.20 -74.73
CA TYR A 558 -2.36 -23.02 -73.67
C TYR A 558 -2.01 -22.40 -72.33
N ASN A 559 -3.03 -22.12 -71.51
CA ASN A 559 -2.83 -21.57 -70.17
C ASN A 559 -3.28 -22.59 -69.13
N PHE A 560 -2.44 -22.81 -68.11
CA PHE A 560 -2.66 -23.79 -67.06
C PHE A 560 -2.74 -23.09 -65.71
N GLN A 561 -3.73 -23.45 -64.90
CA GLN A 561 -3.89 -22.92 -63.55
C GLN A 561 -4.29 -24.04 -62.60
N ALA A 562 -3.50 -24.26 -61.55
CA ALA A 562 -3.77 -25.28 -60.54
C ALA A 562 -4.58 -24.71 -59.36
N ALA A 563 -5.52 -25.49 -58.86
CA ALA A 563 -6.27 -25.26 -57.63
C ALA A 563 -6.49 -26.60 -56.90
N LEU A 564 -6.71 -26.60 -55.59
CA LEU A 564 -6.99 -27.81 -54.81
C LEU A 564 -8.37 -27.68 -54.16
N ALA A 565 -9.22 -28.70 -54.30
CA ALA A 565 -10.57 -28.66 -53.74
C ALA A 565 -10.56 -28.69 -52.20
N GLY A 566 -11.46 -27.93 -51.57
CA GLY A 566 -11.58 -27.84 -50.11
C GLY A 566 -10.68 -26.81 -49.44
N TYR A 567 -10.01 -25.96 -50.23
CA TYR A 567 -9.01 -24.99 -49.80
C TYR A 567 -9.09 -23.67 -50.57
#